data_AF-A0A350VYF8-F1
#
_entry.id   AF-A0A350VYF8-F1
#
_cell.length_a   1.000
_cell.length_b   1.000
_cell.length_c   1.000
_cell.angle_alpha   90.00
_cell.angle_beta   90.00
_cell.angle_gamma   90.00
#
_symmetry.space_group_name_H-M   'P 1'
#
loop_
_entity.id
_entity.type
_entity.pdbx_description
1 polymer ?
#
loop_
_entity_poly.entity_id
_entity_poly.type
_entity_poly.pdbx_seq_one_letter_code
_entity_poly.pdbx_strand_id
1 'polypeptide(L)'
;MYKLGAIYLKGKGVEKNIELGLHYLNNAIDEGNSFAKVTLADFYADSTHSRYNITKAIQLYKDCIKNDSDSYSMSRLGSIYLFGHGVDKDEALGLKYLNDAVANGNEHAKKTIEFYNNMKHSMAISASFSLAYHFLSALSDRRNQIHLLLIHSKPTSKEARIDAYKKSKEHSSPDFEH
;
A
#
# COMPACT_ATOMS: atom_id res chain seq x y z
N MET A 1 -13.38 -9.25 30.19
CA MET A 1 -13.44 -10.40 29.26
C MET A 1 -12.53 -10.24 28.02
N TYR A 2 -12.43 -9.05 27.43
CA TYR A 2 -11.56 -8.74 26.27
C TYR A 2 -10.13 -9.34 26.31
N LYS A 3 -9.35 -9.04 27.36
CA LYS A 3 -7.95 -9.49 27.46
C LYS A 3 -7.81 -11.02 27.40
N LEU A 4 -8.76 -11.73 28.02
CA LEU A 4 -8.77 -13.19 28.05
C LEU A 4 -9.09 -13.77 26.67
N GLY A 5 -10.05 -13.18 25.96
CA GLY A 5 -10.34 -13.53 24.56
C GLY A 5 -9.11 -13.38 23.65
N ALA A 6 -8.43 -12.24 23.74
CA ALA A 6 -7.20 -12.00 22.98
C ALA A 6 -6.06 -12.98 23.32
N ILE A 7 -5.93 -13.37 24.59
CA ILE A 7 -4.93 -14.36 25.04
C ILE A 7 -5.21 -15.73 24.44
N TYR A 8 -6.45 -16.22 24.50
CA TYR A 8 -6.82 -17.52 23.92
C TYR A 8 -6.70 -17.55 22.39
N LEU A 9 -6.99 -16.44 21.70
CA LEU A 9 -6.76 -16.33 20.25
C LEU A 9 -5.26 -16.40 19.89
N LYS A 10 -4.39 -15.78 20.70
CA LYS A 10 -2.95 -15.71 20.44
C LYS A 10 -2.15 -16.89 21.00
N GLY A 11 -2.71 -17.64 21.96
CA GLY A 11 -1.99 -18.70 22.68
C GLY A 11 -0.85 -18.19 23.56
N LYS A 12 -0.91 -16.94 24.04
CA LYS A 12 0.18 -16.35 24.84
C LYS A 12 0.07 -16.79 26.30
N GLY A 13 0.87 -17.78 26.69
CA GLY A 13 0.89 -18.31 28.06
C GLY A 13 -0.24 -19.29 28.39
N VAL A 14 -1.07 -19.63 27.38
CA VAL A 14 -2.10 -20.67 27.44
C VAL A 14 -2.15 -21.39 26.09
N GLU A 15 -2.69 -22.60 26.05
CA GLU A 15 -2.96 -23.27 24.78
C GLU A 15 -3.93 -22.43 23.93
N LYS A 16 -3.62 -22.28 22.64
CA LYS A 16 -4.44 -21.52 21.70
C LYS A 16 -5.82 -22.19 21.58
N ASN A 17 -6.87 -21.45 21.90
CA ASN A 17 -8.24 -21.93 21.77
C ASN A 17 -9.10 -20.85 21.09
N ILE A 18 -9.37 -21.06 19.79
CA ILE A 18 -10.10 -20.07 18.98
C ILE A 18 -11.54 -19.92 19.47
N GLU A 19 -12.23 -21.02 19.78
CA GLU A 19 -13.64 -20.97 20.17
C GLU A 19 -13.84 -20.23 21.48
N LEU A 20 -13.00 -20.54 22.47
CA LEU A 20 -13.02 -19.86 23.76
C LEU A 20 -12.59 -18.39 23.64
N GLY A 21 -11.60 -18.10 22.78
CA GLY A 21 -11.19 -16.74 22.47
C GLY A 21 -12.32 -15.90 21.87
N LEU A 22 -13.04 -16.46 20.89
CA LEU A 22 -14.21 -15.83 20.28
C LEU A 22 -15.36 -15.65 21.27
N HIS A 23 -15.60 -16.63 22.14
CA HIS A 23 -16.61 -16.53 23.20
C HIS A 23 -16.34 -15.32 24.11
N TYR A 24 -15.12 -15.19 24.64
CA TYR A 24 -14.79 -14.06 25.51
C TYR A 24 -14.77 -12.70 24.79
N LEU A 25 -14.44 -12.67 23.49
CA LEU A 25 -14.55 -11.43 22.71
C LEU A 25 -16.01 -11.04 22.51
N ASN A 26 -16.91 -11.97 22.16
CA ASN A 26 -18.32 -11.66 21.98
C ASN A 26 -18.95 -11.16 23.29
N ASN A 27 -18.69 -11.81 24.43
CA ASN A 27 -19.19 -11.32 25.72
C ASN A 27 -18.65 -9.91 26.03
N ALA A 28 -17.39 -9.60 25.68
CA ALA A 28 -16.85 -8.26 25.86
C ALA A 28 -17.53 -7.22 24.93
N ILE A 29 -17.90 -7.61 23.72
CA ILE A 29 -18.66 -6.75 22.80
C ILE A 29 -20.05 -6.46 23.37
N ASP A 30 -20.73 -7.47 23.93
CA ASP A 30 -22.04 -7.33 24.57
C ASP A 30 -21.99 -6.40 25.79
N GLU A 31 -20.85 -6.35 26.48
CA GLU A 31 -20.56 -5.40 27.55
C GLU A 31 -20.16 -3.98 27.05
N GLY A 32 -20.18 -3.75 25.74
CA GLY A 32 -19.86 -2.45 25.13
C GLY A 32 -18.36 -2.20 24.90
N ASN A 33 -17.51 -3.22 24.93
CA ASN A 33 -16.08 -3.06 24.68
C ASN A 33 -15.79 -2.92 23.18
N SER A 34 -15.57 -1.68 22.72
CA SER A 34 -15.24 -1.38 21.31
C SER A 34 -13.95 -2.05 20.83
N PHE A 35 -12.91 -2.15 21.68
CA PHE A 35 -11.65 -2.82 21.34
C PHE A 35 -11.82 -4.31 21.05
N ALA A 36 -12.78 -4.98 21.71
CA ALA A 36 -13.08 -6.38 21.44
C ALA A 36 -13.66 -6.56 20.03
N LYS A 37 -14.50 -5.62 19.57
CA LYS A 37 -15.06 -5.64 18.22
C LYS A 37 -13.99 -5.43 17.13
N VAL A 38 -13.08 -4.50 17.36
CA VAL A 38 -11.91 -4.29 16.48
C VAL A 38 -11.02 -5.54 16.43
N THR A 39 -10.76 -6.17 17.58
CA THR A 39 -9.95 -7.40 17.64
C THR A 39 -10.62 -8.56 16.93
N LEU A 40 -11.94 -8.66 17.01
CA LEU A 40 -12.72 -9.63 16.26
C LEU A 40 -12.63 -9.38 14.76
N ALA A 41 -12.66 -8.11 14.33
CA ALA A 41 -12.46 -7.73 12.93
C ALA A 41 -11.06 -8.12 12.43
N ASP A 42 -10.01 -7.80 13.21
CA ASP A 42 -8.62 -8.18 12.91
C ASP A 42 -8.47 -9.72 12.80
N PHE A 43 -9.14 -10.48 13.67
CA PHE A 43 -9.15 -11.94 13.61
C PHE A 43 -9.73 -12.47 12.29
N TYR A 44 -10.85 -11.92 11.84
CA TYR A 44 -11.45 -12.33 10.56
C TYR A 44 -10.69 -11.80 9.33
N ALA A 45 -9.93 -10.72 9.47
CA ALA A 45 -9.09 -10.16 8.40
C ALA A 45 -7.79 -10.95 8.19
N ASP A 46 -7.40 -11.81 9.13
CA ASP A 46 -6.15 -12.56 9.06
C ASP A 46 -6.28 -13.80 8.15
N SER A 47 -5.74 -13.68 6.93
CA SER A 47 -5.71 -14.75 5.93
C SER A 47 -4.91 -15.99 6.32
N THR A 48 -4.11 -15.94 7.39
CA THR A 48 -3.33 -17.09 7.86
C THR A 48 -4.16 -18.08 8.70
N HIS A 49 -5.36 -17.68 9.12
CA HIS A 49 -6.24 -18.49 9.95
C HIS A 49 -7.31 -19.21 9.12
N SER A 50 -7.65 -20.43 9.52
CA SER A 50 -8.72 -21.23 8.88
C SER A 50 -10.11 -20.59 8.96
N ARG A 51 -10.31 -19.60 9.84
CA ARG A 51 -11.55 -18.83 9.98
C ARG A 51 -11.50 -17.47 9.27
N TYR A 52 -10.52 -17.25 8.38
CA TYR A 52 -10.44 -16.04 7.57
C TYR A 52 -11.78 -15.74 6.88
N ASN A 53 -12.26 -14.52 7.03
CA ASN A 53 -13.47 -14.03 6.39
C ASN A 53 -13.42 -12.52 6.26
N ILE A 54 -12.87 -12.04 5.14
CA ILE A 54 -12.71 -10.61 4.89
C ILE A 54 -14.04 -9.85 4.84
N THR A 55 -15.11 -10.47 4.35
CA THR A 55 -16.44 -9.84 4.29
C THR A 55 -16.93 -9.52 5.70
N LYS A 56 -16.78 -10.46 6.63
CA LYS A 56 -17.15 -10.27 8.04
C LYS A 56 -16.25 -9.25 8.74
N ALA A 57 -14.94 -9.26 8.45
CA ALA A 57 -14.03 -8.26 8.97
C ALA A 57 -14.43 -6.83 8.53
N ILE A 58 -14.74 -6.65 7.24
CA ILE A 58 -15.18 -5.36 6.68
C ILE A 58 -16.45 -4.88 7.37
N GLN A 59 -17.43 -5.76 7.59
CA GLN A 59 -18.67 -5.40 8.31
C GLN A 59 -18.36 -4.92 9.72
N LEU A 60 -17.53 -5.64 10.47
CA LEU A 60 -17.17 -5.27 11.84
C LEU A 60 -16.41 -3.93 11.89
N TYR A 61 -15.45 -3.68 10.99
CA TYR A 61 -14.78 -2.38 10.94
C TYR A 61 -15.74 -1.25 10.59
N LYS A 62 -16.65 -1.44 9.63
CA LYS A 62 -17.67 -0.44 9.28
C LYS A 62 -18.55 -0.08 10.48
N ASP A 63 -18.92 -1.07 11.28
CA ASP A 63 -19.67 -0.83 12.51
C ASP A 63 -18.86 -0.03 13.54
N CYS A 64 -17.58 -0.35 13.74
CA CYS A 64 -16.72 0.41 14.66
C CYS A 64 -16.59 1.88 14.23
N ILE A 65 -16.47 2.13 12.93
CA ILE A 65 -16.43 3.49 12.37
C ILE A 65 -17.75 4.21 12.62
N LYS A 66 -18.89 3.54 12.40
CA LYS A 66 -20.21 4.14 12.56
C LYS A 66 -20.51 4.52 14.01
N ASN A 67 -20.08 3.70 14.97
CA ASN A 67 -20.43 3.88 16.37
C ASN A 67 -19.46 4.82 17.10
N ASP A 68 -18.15 4.70 16.83
CA ASP A 68 -17.11 5.32 17.66
C ASP A 68 -16.16 6.22 16.86
N SER A 69 -16.38 6.40 15.55
CA SER A 69 -15.42 7.06 14.64
C SER A 69 -14.01 6.48 14.75
N ASP A 70 -13.91 5.16 14.97
CA ASP A 70 -12.65 4.47 15.25
C ASP A 70 -11.65 4.62 14.09
N SER A 71 -10.62 5.44 14.31
CA SER A 71 -9.62 5.78 13.30
C SER A 71 -8.72 4.60 12.91
N TYR A 72 -8.56 3.61 13.79
CA TYR A 72 -7.83 2.38 13.48
C TYR A 72 -8.62 1.51 12.48
N SER A 73 -9.92 1.39 12.67
CA SER A 73 -10.83 0.67 11.78
C SER A 73 -10.92 1.33 10.41
N MET A 74 -10.95 2.68 10.38
CA MET A 74 -10.81 3.45 9.12
C MET A 74 -9.47 3.11 8.44
N SER A 75 -8.37 3.09 9.19
CA SER A 75 -7.05 2.76 8.65
C SER A 75 -6.97 1.33 8.08
N ARG A 76 -7.59 0.35 8.77
CA ARG A 76 -7.67 -1.04 8.31
C ARG A 76 -8.52 -1.19 7.04
N LEU A 77 -9.72 -0.62 7.00
CA LEU A 77 -10.54 -0.64 5.78
C LEU A 77 -9.85 0.06 4.62
N GLY A 78 -9.24 1.21 4.87
CA GLY A 78 -8.49 1.94 3.88
C GLY A 78 -7.38 1.10 3.26
N SER A 79 -6.61 0.38 4.08
CA SER A 79 -5.57 -0.54 3.62
C SER A 79 -6.15 -1.73 2.83
N ILE A 80 -7.27 -2.31 3.29
CA ILE A 80 -7.93 -3.44 2.60
C ILE A 80 -8.30 -3.07 1.17
N TYR A 81 -8.99 -1.94 0.96
CA TYR A 81 -9.38 -1.51 -0.39
C TYR A 81 -8.18 -0.99 -1.21
N LEU A 82 -7.25 -0.27 -0.58
CA LEU A 82 -6.10 0.31 -1.29
C LEU A 82 -5.17 -0.77 -1.88
N PHE A 83 -5.00 -1.89 -1.18
CA PHE A 83 -4.13 -2.99 -1.61
C PHE A 83 -4.89 -4.20 -2.17
N GLY A 84 -6.23 -4.23 -2.07
CA GLY A 84 -7.05 -5.35 -2.55
C GLY A 84 -6.91 -6.62 -1.71
N HIS A 85 -6.81 -6.50 -0.39
CA HIS A 85 -6.64 -7.66 0.49
C HIS A 85 -7.96 -8.44 0.63
N GLY A 86 -8.17 -9.42 -0.25
CA GLY A 86 -9.37 -10.27 -0.25
C GLY A 86 -10.60 -9.60 -0.87
N VAL A 87 -10.43 -8.43 -1.47
CA VAL A 87 -11.45 -7.68 -2.21
C VAL A 87 -10.82 -7.07 -3.45
N ASP A 88 -11.63 -6.68 -4.43
CA ASP A 88 -11.14 -5.90 -5.56
C ASP A 88 -10.50 -4.61 -5.07
N LYS A 89 -9.33 -4.29 -5.63
CA LYS A 89 -8.61 -3.08 -5.30
C LYS A 89 -9.44 -1.87 -5.72
N ASP A 90 -9.69 -0.97 -4.76
CA ASP A 90 -10.33 0.32 -4.98
C ASP A 90 -9.45 1.40 -4.32
N GLU A 91 -8.60 2.04 -5.14
CA GLU A 91 -7.69 3.08 -4.69
C GLU A 91 -8.42 4.30 -4.16
N ALA A 92 -9.53 4.70 -4.80
CA ALA A 92 -10.28 5.89 -4.41
C ALA A 92 -10.94 5.69 -3.04
N LEU A 93 -11.62 4.56 -2.83
CA LEU A 93 -12.24 4.22 -1.57
C LEU A 93 -11.21 3.98 -0.47
N GLY A 94 -10.10 3.30 -0.79
CA GLY A 94 -9.00 3.05 0.15
C GLY A 94 -8.39 4.36 0.66
N LEU A 95 -8.04 5.28 -0.25
CA LEU A 95 -7.51 6.59 0.11
C LEU A 95 -8.52 7.44 0.87
N LYS A 96 -9.82 7.36 0.55
CA LYS A 96 -10.86 8.06 1.30
C LYS A 96 -10.84 7.65 2.77
N TYR A 97 -10.92 6.36 3.07
CA TYR A 97 -10.88 5.86 4.45
C TYR A 97 -9.57 6.20 5.17
N LEU A 98 -8.42 6.13 4.48
CA LEU A 98 -7.14 6.52 5.09
C LEU A 98 -7.07 8.00 5.41
N ASN A 99 -7.58 8.87 4.52
CA ASN A 99 -7.63 10.32 4.79
C ASN A 99 -8.58 10.64 5.95
N ASP A 100 -9.74 9.97 6.03
CA ASP A 100 -10.66 10.10 7.16
C ASP A 100 -9.98 9.66 8.47
N ALA A 101 -9.17 8.58 8.44
CA ALA A 101 -8.38 8.14 9.58
C ALA A 101 -7.32 9.19 9.99
N VAL A 102 -6.64 9.81 9.03
CA VAL A 102 -5.65 10.88 9.27
C VAL A 102 -6.33 12.11 9.88
N ALA A 103 -7.52 12.49 9.41
CA ALA A 103 -8.30 13.58 9.99
C ALA A 103 -8.67 13.30 11.46
N ASN A 104 -8.79 12.03 11.84
CA ASN A 104 -8.99 11.56 13.22
C ASN A 104 -7.67 11.24 13.96
N GLY A 105 -6.54 11.80 13.51
CA GLY A 105 -5.24 11.71 14.19
C GLY A 105 -4.49 10.38 14.02
N ASN A 106 -4.89 9.52 13.08
CA ASN A 106 -4.23 8.24 12.88
C ASN A 106 -2.92 8.38 12.08
N GLU A 107 -1.78 8.37 12.77
CA GLU A 107 -0.46 8.44 12.14
C GLU A 107 -0.12 7.22 11.28
N HIS A 108 -0.66 6.03 11.60
CA HIS A 108 -0.43 4.83 10.82
C HIS A 108 -1.03 4.98 9.42
N ALA A 109 -2.25 5.53 9.32
CA ALA A 109 -2.89 5.84 8.04
C ALA A 109 -2.06 6.81 7.19
N LYS A 110 -1.48 7.84 7.81
CA LYS A 110 -0.57 8.78 7.12
C LYS A 110 0.62 8.05 6.52
N LYS A 111 1.30 7.22 7.32
CA LYS A 111 2.44 6.40 6.87
C LYS A 111 2.05 5.43 5.75
N THR A 112 0.85 4.85 5.81
CA THR A 112 0.33 3.98 4.75
C THR A 112 0.13 4.73 3.43
N ILE A 113 -0.43 5.94 3.46
CA ILE A 113 -0.58 6.79 2.27
C ILE A 113 0.81 7.15 1.70
N GLU A 114 1.75 7.57 2.53
CA GLU A 114 3.12 7.91 2.11
C GLU A 114 3.81 6.71 1.47
N PHE A 115 3.73 5.54 2.11
CA PHE A 115 4.23 4.28 1.57
C PHE A 115 3.62 3.96 0.21
N TYR A 116 2.30 4.07 0.07
CA TYR A 116 1.60 3.81 -1.18
C TYR A 116 2.08 4.72 -2.31
N ASN A 117 2.20 6.03 -2.04
CA ASN A 117 2.65 7.00 -3.02
C ASN A 117 4.10 6.75 -3.45
N ASN A 118 4.99 6.44 -2.51
CA ASN A 118 6.38 6.10 -2.81
C ASN A 118 6.48 4.82 -3.65
N MET A 119 5.70 3.79 -3.32
CA MET A 119 5.62 2.56 -4.10
C MET A 119 5.14 2.82 -5.53
N LYS A 120 4.07 3.62 -5.70
CA LYS A 120 3.52 3.99 -7.02
C LYS A 120 4.54 4.76 -7.86
N HIS A 121 5.27 5.70 -7.24
CA HIS A 121 6.33 6.45 -7.92
C HIS A 121 7.48 5.53 -8.38
N SER A 122 7.94 4.64 -7.51
CA SER A 122 8.99 3.67 -7.82
C SER A 122 8.59 2.73 -8.96
N MET A 123 7.36 2.21 -8.91
CA MET A 123 6.83 1.32 -9.95
C MET A 123 6.69 2.02 -11.31
N ALA A 124 6.34 3.30 -11.33
CA ALA A 124 6.30 4.09 -12.56
C ALA A 124 7.71 4.28 -13.16
N ILE A 125 8.73 4.52 -12.32
CA ILE A 125 10.12 4.64 -12.76
C ILE A 125 10.61 3.31 -13.35
N SER A 126 10.40 2.20 -12.64
CA SER A 126 10.88 0.89 -13.10
C SER A 126 10.18 0.44 -14.38
N ALA A 127 8.87 0.66 -14.50
CA ALA A 127 8.13 0.39 -15.73
C ALA A 127 8.64 1.24 -16.91
N SER A 128 8.92 2.53 -16.67
CA SER A 128 9.49 3.41 -17.69
C SER A 128 10.89 2.97 -18.12
N PHE A 129 11.72 2.53 -17.18
CA PHE A 129 13.06 2.02 -17.47
C PHE A 129 13.01 0.70 -18.25
N SER A 130 12.14 -0.23 -17.85
CA SER A 130 11.91 -1.49 -18.57
C SER A 130 11.45 -1.22 -20.00
N LEU A 131 10.48 -0.32 -20.18
CA LEU A 131 10.02 0.07 -21.52
C LEU A 131 11.13 0.71 -22.34
N ALA A 132 11.92 1.61 -21.74
CA ALA A 132 13.06 2.22 -22.41
C ALA A 132 14.08 1.14 -22.84
N TYR A 133 14.44 0.21 -21.95
CA TYR A 133 15.35 -0.89 -22.27
C TYR A 133 14.85 -1.74 -23.44
N HIS A 134 13.56 -2.07 -23.47
CA HIS A 134 12.94 -2.78 -24.60
C HIS A 134 13.03 -2.01 -25.92
N PHE A 135 12.85 -0.69 -25.92
CA PHE A 135 13.05 0.11 -27.13
C PHE A 135 14.52 0.19 -27.54
N LEU A 136 15.45 0.31 -26.59
CA LEU A 136 16.89 0.36 -26.85
C LEU A 136 17.40 -0.90 -27.53
N SER A 137 16.94 -2.07 -27.07
CA SER A 137 17.33 -3.36 -27.65
C SER A 137 16.73 -3.60 -29.04
N ALA A 138 15.64 -2.90 -29.38
CA ALA A 138 15.02 -2.94 -30.71
C ALA A 138 15.62 -1.91 -31.68
N LEU A 139 16.37 -0.92 -31.19
CA LEU A 139 17.01 0.11 -32.02
C LEU A 139 18.41 -0.36 -32.46
N SER A 140 18.67 -0.35 -33.77
CA SER A 140 20.00 -0.62 -34.34
C SER A 140 20.97 0.57 -34.21
N ASP A 141 20.46 1.79 -34.02
CA ASP A 141 21.25 3.03 -33.97
C ASP A 141 21.62 3.45 -32.54
N ARG A 142 22.92 3.49 -32.25
CA ARG A 142 23.51 3.85 -30.96
C ARG A 142 23.19 5.29 -30.52
N ARG A 143 22.88 6.22 -31.44
CA ARG A 143 22.50 7.61 -31.09
C ARG A 143 21.11 7.69 -30.49
N ASN A 144 20.16 6.98 -31.08
CA ASN A 144 18.80 6.86 -30.54
C ASN A 144 18.83 6.15 -29.19
N GLN A 145 19.79 5.24 -29.00
CA GLN A 145 19.98 4.59 -27.72
C GLN A 145 20.41 5.56 -26.61
N ILE A 146 21.37 6.44 -26.88
CA ILE A 146 21.87 7.43 -25.91
C ILE A 146 20.81 8.50 -25.61
N HIS A 147 20.05 8.96 -26.61
CA HIS A 147 19.00 9.96 -26.41
C HIS A 147 17.86 9.47 -25.50
N LEU A 148 17.43 8.21 -25.64
CA LEU A 148 16.39 7.63 -24.79
C LEU A 148 16.89 7.47 -23.33
N LEU A 149 18.12 7.01 -23.12
CA LEU A 149 18.72 6.91 -21.79
C LEU A 149 18.72 8.26 -21.06
N LEU A 150 19.06 9.36 -21.75
CA LEU A 150 19.12 10.71 -21.17
C LEU A 150 17.74 11.31 -20.82
N ILE A 151 16.70 10.97 -21.58
CA ILE A 151 15.32 11.41 -21.29
C ILE A 151 14.78 10.65 -20.06
N HIS A 152 15.14 9.38 -19.91
CA HIS A 152 14.64 8.51 -18.85
C HIS A 152 15.52 8.46 -17.59
N SER A 153 16.78 8.93 -17.64
CA SER A 153 17.69 8.94 -16.48
C SER A 153 17.44 10.05 -15.46
N LYS A 154 16.46 10.93 -15.69
CA LYS A 154 16.23 12.21 -14.98
C LYS A 154 17.51 13.06 -14.90
N PRO A 155 17.44 14.26 -15.46
CA PRO A 155 17.79 15.39 -14.63
C PRO A 155 16.55 16.29 -14.47
N THR A 156 16.30 16.69 -13.24
CA THR A 156 15.15 17.48 -12.82
C THR A 156 15.15 18.92 -13.34
N SER A 157 16.09 19.33 -14.20
CA SER A 157 16.07 20.64 -14.84
C SER A 157 16.08 20.57 -16.38
N LYS A 158 15.34 21.50 -16.99
CA LYS A 158 15.29 21.73 -18.44
C LYS A 158 16.70 22.02 -19.00
N GLU A 159 17.56 22.66 -18.21
CA GLU A 159 18.95 22.99 -18.59
C GLU A 159 19.82 21.74 -18.73
N ALA A 160 19.70 20.77 -17.82
CA ALA A 160 20.47 19.54 -17.90
C ALA A 160 20.07 18.67 -19.11
N ARG A 161 18.80 18.75 -19.55
CA ARG A 161 18.34 18.11 -20.80
C ARG A 161 18.97 18.77 -22.04
N ILE A 162 19.11 20.10 -22.03
CA ILE A 162 19.72 20.86 -23.13
C ILE A 162 21.25 20.63 -23.18
N ASP A 163 21.91 20.58 -22.03
CA ASP A 163 23.37 20.35 -21.94
C ASP A 163 23.75 18.96 -22.43
N ALA A 164 22.99 17.92 -22.03
CA ALA A 164 23.22 16.56 -22.50
C ALA A 164 22.96 16.41 -24.01
N TYR A 165 21.95 17.11 -24.56
CA TYR A 165 21.68 17.14 -26.00
C TYR A 165 22.82 17.82 -26.78
N LYS A 166 23.35 18.96 -26.29
CA LYS A 166 24.48 19.66 -26.91
C LYS A 166 25.75 18.81 -26.93
N LYS A 167 26.11 18.19 -25.81
CA LYS A 167 27.28 17.28 -25.72
C LYS A 167 27.19 16.09 -26.67
N SER A 168 25.99 15.53 -26.87
CA SER A 168 25.79 14.44 -27.84
C SER A 168 26.04 14.87 -29.30
N LYS A 169 25.81 16.16 -29.61
CA LYS A 169 26.07 16.77 -30.92
C LYS A 169 27.53 17.16 -31.14
N GLU A 170 28.26 17.54 -30.09
CA GLU A 170 29.67 17.91 -30.19
C GLU A 170 30.59 16.72 -30.53
N HIS A 171 30.24 15.51 -30.10
CA HIS A 171 30.96 14.28 -30.47
C HIS A 171 30.54 13.70 -31.84
N SER A 172 29.80 14.47 -32.64
CA SER A 172 29.39 14.08 -34.00
C SER A 172 29.87 15.05 -35.09
N SER A 173 30.96 15.78 -34.88
CA SER A 173 31.74 16.31 -36.02
C SER A 173 32.46 15.14 -36.72
N PRO A 174 32.16 14.88 -38.01
CA PRO A 174 32.88 13.89 -38.79
C PRO A 174 34.21 14.51 -39.24
N ASP A 175 35.33 13.97 -38.78
CA ASP A 175 36.58 14.05 -39.54
C ASP A 175 36.40 13.16 -40.78
N PHE A 176 35.77 13.75 -41.80
CA PHE A 176 35.85 13.29 -43.18
C PHE A 176 36.42 14.45 -44.00
N GLU A 177 37.74 14.61 -44.01
CA GLU A 177 38.45 15.23 -45.14
C GLU A 177 39.75 14.46 -45.41
N HIS A 178 39.74 13.82 -46.59
CA HIS A 178 40.79 13.23 -47.42
C HIS A 178 41.89 12.31 -46.84
#